data_AF-A0A0V8JFN7-F1
#
_entry.id   AF-A0A0V8JFN7-F1
#
_cell.length_a   1.000
_cell.length_b   1.000
_cell.length_c   1.000
_cell.angle_alpha   90.00
_cell.angle_beta   90.00
_cell.angle_gamma   90.00
#
_symmetry.space_group_name_H-M   'P 1'
#
loop_
_entity.id
_entity.type
_entity.pdbx_description
1 polymer ?
#
loop_
_entity_poly.entity_id
_entity_poly.type
_entity_poly.pdbx_seq_one_letter_code
_entity_poly.pdbx_strand_id
1 'polypeptide(L)'
;MWRDCNGFYLLETMLALSVLSIVIGAAAPVLYRIYHERFTLQQQREALELLANKLSDGSEVEEGAVAGETGEFKWDFREGAPCIAFTGKNKRMYSECGVIKRVNQMALP
;
A
#
# COMPACT_ATOMS: atom_id res chain seq x y z
N MET A 1 59.83 8.86 -18.45
CA MET A 1 59.70 7.63 -17.65
C MET A 1 58.51 7.83 -16.72
N TRP A 2 57.44 7.07 -16.96
CA TRP A 2 56.10 7.30 -16.43
C TRP A 2 56.11 7.28 -14.90
N ARG A 3 55.78 8.42 -14.27
CA ARG A 3 55.38 8.45 -12.85
C ARG A 3 54.00 7.82 -12.81
N ASP A 4 53.85 6.71 -12.09
CA ASP A 4 52.59 5.99 -11.93
C ASP A 4 51.49 6.92 -11.39
N CYS A 5 50.61 7.41 -12.28
CA CYS A 5 49.42 8.21 -11.96
C CYS A 5 48.27 7.37 -11.35
N ASN A 6 48.50 6.09 -11.03
CA ASN A 6 47.49 5.17 -10.51
C ASN A 6 46.90 5.61 -9.15
N GLY A 7 47.65 6.36 -8.34
CA GLY A 7 47.15 6.90 -7.07
C GLY A 7 46.08 7.97 -7.23
N PHE A 8 46.09 8.72 -8.35
CA PHE A 8 45.08 9.73 -8.64
C PHE A 8 43.74 9.07 -8.99
N TYR A 9 43.75 8.05 -9.84
CA TYR A 9 42.55 7.29 -10.22
C TYR A 9 41.93 6.54 -9.04
N LEU A 10 42.74 5.98 -8.14
CA LEU A 10 42.22 5.28 -6.96
C LEU A 10 41.54 6.25 -5.98
N LEU A 11 42.14 7.42 -5.74
CA LEU A 11 41.52 8.46 -4.92
C LEU A 11 40.23 9.00 -5.55
N GLU A 12 40.23 9.24 -6.86
CA GLU A 12 39.07 9.73 -7.59
C GLU A 12 37.90 8.73 -7.57
N THR A 13 38.19 7.44 -7.72
CA THR A 13 37.18 6.38 -7.61
C THR A 13 36.64 6.24 -6.19
N MET A 14 37.48 6.34 -5.16
CA MET A 14 37.02 6.35 -3.77
C MET A 14 36.14 7.57 -3.46
N LEU A 15 36.48 8.74 -4.01
CA LEU A 15 35.68 9.95 -3.88
C LEU A 15 34.33 9.77 -4.57
N ALA A 16 34.30 9.24 -5.80
CA ALA A 16 33.06 8.92 -6.51
C ALA A 16 32.17 7.91 -5.75
N LEU A 17 32.76 6.85 -5.18
CA LEU A 17 32.05 5.86 -4.36
C LEU A 17 31.47 6.47 -3.08
N SER A 18 32.19 7.40 -2.45
CA SER A 18 31.70 8.10 -1.26
C SER A 18 30.49 8.98 -1.58
N VAL A 19 30.54 9.73 -2.69
CA VAL A 19 29.41 10.54 -3.16
C VAL A 19 28.23 9.65 -3.52
N LEU A 20 28.46 8.55 -4.24
CA LEU A 20 27.42 7.59 -4.58
C LEU A 20 26.74 7.00 -3.33
N SER A 21 27.53 6.67 -2.31
CA SER A 21 27.01 6.14 -1.04
C SER A 21 26.12 7.14 -0.31
N ILE A 22 26.48 8.43 -0.33
CA ILE A 22 25.64 9.50 0.24
C ILE A 22 24.32 9.61 -0.54
N VAL A 23 24.37 9.59 -1.86
CA VAL A 23 23.17 9.66 -2.72
C VAL A 23 22.25 8.47 -2.47
N ILE A 24 22.79 7.25 -2.42
CA ILE A 24 22.02 6.04 -2.13
C ILE A 24 21.41 6.12 -0.73
N GLY A 25 22.19 6.54 0.27
CA GLY A 25 21.72 6.71 1.65
C GLY A 25 20.57 7.71 1.76
N ALA A 26 20.60 8.80 0.99
CA ALA A 26 19.54 9.78 0.94
C ALA A 26 18.29 9.28 0.18
N ALA A 27 18.47 8.51 -0.90
CA ALA A 27 17.36 8.00 -1.72
C ALA A 27 16.64 6.80 -1.10
N ALA A 28 17.36 5.93 -0.37
CA ALA A 28 16.83 4.72 0.23
C ALA A 28 15.56 4.92 1.09
N PRO A 29 15.49 5.87 2.05
CA PRO A 29 14.29 6.05 2.86
C PRO A 29 13.08 6.52 2.03
N VAL A 30 13.31 7.27 0.95
CA VAL A 30 12.24 7.74 0.05
C VAL A 30 11.67 6.55 -0.73
N LEU A 31 12.55 5.73 -1.33
CA LEU A 31 12.14 4.52 -2.05
C LEU A 31 11.40 3.54 -1.14
N TYR A 32 11.88 3.36 0.09
CA TYR A 32 11.22 2.53 1.09
C TYR A 32 9.79 2.99 1.38
N ARG A 33 9.58 4.31 1.59
CA ARG A 33 8.23 4.86 1.82
C ARG A 33 7.31 4.63 0.62
N ILE A 34 7.77 4.94 -0.59
CA ILE A 34 6.99 4.77 -1.82
C ILE A 34 6.60 3.31 -2.02
N TYR A 35 7.52 2.37 -1.77
CA TYR A 35 7.24 0.95 -1.89
C TYR A 35 6.11 0.51 -0.93
N HIS A 36 6.18 0.94 0.33
CA HIS A 36 5.14 0.63 1.32
C HIS A 36 3.80 1.30 1.01
N GLU A 37 3.80 2.51 0.48
CA GLU A 37 2.58 3.19 0.04
C GLU A 37 1.92 2.46 -1.14
N ARG A 38 2.70 2.06 -2.14
CA ARG A 38 2.19 1.29 -3.29
C ARG A 38 1.60 -0.04 -2.86
N PHE A 39 2.27 -0.74 -1.96
CA PHE A 39 1.73 -1.99 -1.41
C PHE A 39 0.43 -1.76 -0.62
N THR A 40 0.37 -0.69 0.17
CA THR A 40 -0.84 -0.34 0.93
C THR A 40 -2.02 -0.02 0.00
N LEU A 41 -1.77 0.64 -1.14
CA LEU A 41 -2.80 0.86 -2.16
C LEU A 41 -3.31 -0.45 -2.78
N GLN A 42 -2.45 -1.45 -2.94
CA GLN A 42 -2.86 -2.78 -3.39
C GLN A 42 -3.75 -3.46 -2.35
N GLN A 43 -3.37 -3.40 -1.07
CA GLN A 43 -4.21 -3.89 0.04
C GLN A 43 -5.58 -3.18 0.08
N GLN A 44 -5.62 -1.87 -0.16
CA GLN A 44 -6.86 -1.12 -0.21
C GLN A 44 -7.77 -1.55 -1.37
N ARG A 45 -7.20 -1.79 -2.55
CA ARG A 45 -7.97 -2.29 -3.72
C ARG A 45 -8.56 -3.67 -3.44
N GLU A 46 -7.78 -4.56 -2.85
CA GLU A 46 -8.26 -5.88 -2.47
C GLU A 46 -9.37 -5.78 -1.40
N ALA A 47 -9.21 -4.92 -0.40
CA ALA A 47 -10.24 -4.69 0.61
C ALA A 47 -11.57 -4.25 -0.03
N LEU A 48 -11.51 -3.33 -0.99
CA LEU A 48 -12.69 -2.86 -1.73
C LEU A 48 -13.30 -3.96 -2.61
N GLU A 49 -12.49 -4.82 -3.21
CA GLU A 49 -12.97 -5.95 -4.00
C GLU A 49 -13.68 -6.99 -3.12
N LEU A 50 -13.11 -7.32 -1.96
CA LEU A 50 -13.76 -8.17 -0.96
C LEU A 50 -15.10 -7.57 -0.49
N LEU A 51 -15.14 -6.25 -0.30
CA LEU A 51 -16.35 -5.52 0.11
C LEU A 51 -17.39 -5.48 -1.00
N ALA A 52 -16.99 -5.26 -2.24
CA ALA A 52 -17.88 -5.29 -3.39
C ALA A 52 -18.46 -6.70 -3.63
N ASN A 53 -17.63 -7.73 -3.53
CA ASN A 53 -18.05 -9.13 -3.67
C ASN A 53 -19.04 -9.52 -2.57
N LYS A 54 -18.82 -9.10 -1.32
CA LYS A 54 -19.76 -9.36 -0.23
C LYS A 54 -21.08 -8.60 -0.38
N LEU A 55 -21.04 -7.35 -0.82
CA LEU A 55 -22.24 -6.58 -1.11
C LEU A 55 -23.06 -7.14 -2.28
N SER A 56 -22.41 -7.73 -3.30
CA SER A 56 -23.10 -8.32 -4.45
C SER A 56 -23.71 -9.68 -4.15
N ASP A 57 -23.05 -10.47 -3.31
CA ASP A 57 -23.49 -11.81 -2.90
C ASP A 57 -24.72 -11.75 -1.97
N GLY A 58 -24.97 -10.61 -1.33
CA GLY A 58 -26.12 -10.40 -0.45
C GLY A 58 -26.09 -11.24 0.82
N SER A 59 -24.95 -11.87 1.12
CA SER A 59 -24.74 -12.65 2.34
C SER A 59 -24.58 -11.74 3.56
N GLU A 60 -25.11 -12.18 4.70
CA GLU A 60 -24.92 -11.46 5.97
C GLU A 60 -23.43 -11.35 6.28
N VAL A 61 -22.98 -10.13 6.62
CA VAL A 61 -21.58 -9.88 6.96
C VAL A 61 -21.37 -10.27 8.41
N GLU A 62 -20.78 -11.44 8.62
CA GLU A 62 -20.31 -11.83 9.94
C GLU A 62 -19.05 -11.04 10.30
N GLU A 63 -19.05 -10.44 11.50
CA GLU A 63 -17.88 -9.79 12.06
C GLU A 63 -16.75 -10.82 12.24
N GLY A 64 -15.57 -10.52 11.71
CA GLY A 64 -14.48 -11.48 11.74
C GLY A 64 -13.26 -11.09 10.94
N ALA A 65 -12.17 -11.81 11.18
CA ALA A 65 -10.98 -11.70 10.37
C ALA A 65 -11.16 -12.44 9.05
N VAL A 66 -10.83 -11.78 7.94
CA VAL A 66 -10.78 -12.38 6.61
C VAL A 66 -9.37 -12.27 6.07
N ALA A 67 -8.81 -13.43 5.74
CA ALA A 67 -7.53 -13.52 5.07
C ALA A 67 -7.73 -13.16 3.60
N GLY A 68 -7.08 -12.08 3.17
CA GLY A 68 -6.84 -11.82 1.76
C GLY A 68 -5.45 -12.26 1.35
N GLU A 69 -5.16 -12.15 0.06
CA GLU A 69 -3.88 -12.46 -0.55
C GLU A 69 -2.78 -11.50 -0.08
N THR A 70 -3.11 -10.21 0.12
CA THR A 70 -2.13 -9.19 0.52
C THR A 70 -2.10 -8.86 2.02
N GLY A 71 -2.96 -9.47 2.82
CA GLY A 71 -2.97 -9.29 4.27
C GLY A 71 -4.22 -9.78 4.98
N GLU A 72 -4.27 -9.53 6.29
CA GLU A 72 -5.45 -9.78 7.10
C GLU A 72 -6.34 -8.54 7.15
N PHE A 73 -7.61 -8.74 6.83
CA PHE A 73 -8.67 -7.75 6.88
C PHE A 73 -9.65 -8.10 7.99
N LYS A 74 -10.38 -7.12 8.52
CA LYS A 74 -11.41 -7.32 9.53
C LYS A 74 -12.72 -6.72 9.04
N TRP A 75 -13.80 -7.50 9.09
CA TRP A 75 -15.14 -6.97 8.92
C TRP A 75 -15.58 -6.29 10.22
N ASP A 76 -16.16 -5.11 10.06
CA ASP A 76 -16.77 -4.30 11.10
C ASP A 76 -18.14 -3.85 10.59
N PHE A 77 -19.14 -3.75 11.46
CA PHE A 77 -20.47 -3.29 11.09
C PHE A 77 -20.74 -1.95 11.75
N ARG A 78 -20.74 -0.87 10.98
CA ARG A 78 -20.99 0.49 11.49
C ARG A 78 -22.22 1.08 10.84
N GLU A 79 -23.11 1.60 11.69
CA GLU A 79 -24.31 2.35 11.26
C GLU A 79 -25.22 1.59 10.27
N GLY A 80 -25.24 0.26 10.34
CA GLY A 80 -26.05 -0.58 9.46
C GLY A 80 -25.42 -0.86 8.08
N ALA A 81 -24.14 -0.53 7.88
CA ALA A 81 -23.39 -0.83 6.67
C ALA A 81 -22.16 -1.73 6.97
N PRO A 82 -21.84 -2.68 6.07
CA PRO A 82 -20.63 -3.47 6.20
C PRO A 82 -19.40 -2.63 5.87
N CYS A 83 -18.41 -2.68 6.77
CA CYS A 83 -17.13 -2.01 6.62
C CYS A 83 -15.99 -3.02 6.70
N ILE A 84 -14.89 -2.72 6.01
CA ILE A 84 -13.66 -3.49 6.05
C ILE A 84 -12.54 -2.62 6.60
N ALA A 85 -11.85 -3.11 7.62
CA ALA A 85 -10.75 -2.44 8.29
C ALA A 85 -9.46 -3.26 8.18
N PHE A 86 -8.32 -2.60 7.96
CA PHE A 86 -7.02 -3.25 7.90
C PHE A 86 -5.89 -2.31 8.32
N THR A 87 -4.75 -2.90 8.68
CA THR A 87 -3.52 -2.15 8.92
C THR A 87 -2.62 -2.27 7.71
N GLY A 88 -2.37 -1.16 7.02
CA GLY A 88 -1.49 -1.09 5.86
C GLY A 88 -0.04 -1.38 6.23
N LYS A 89 0.77 -1.79 5.26
CA LYS A 89 2.23 -1.96 5.45
C LYS A 89 2.93 -0.67 5.86
N ASN A 90 2.34 0.48 5.59
CA ASN A 90 2.78 1.78 6.10
C ASN A 90 2.45 2.02 7.59
N LYS A 91 1.95 1.01 8.31
CA LYS A 91 1.54 1.02 9.73
C LYS A 91 0.36 1.95 10.04
N ARG A 92 -0.40 2.37 9.03
CA ARG A 92 -1.62 3.16 9.22
C ARG A 92 -2.84 2.23 9.19
N MET A 93 -3.84 2.56 9.99
CA MET A 93 -5.12 1.85 10.00
C MET A 93 -6.05 2.51 8.98
N TYR A 94 -6.68 1.70 8.16
CA TYR A 94 -7.64 2.09 7.14
C TYR A 94 -8.97 1.40 7.41
N SER A 95 -10.07 2.09 7.12
CA SER A 95 -11.42 1.54 7.19
C SER A 95 -12.23 2.09 6.03
N GLU A 96 -12.83 1.23 5.24
CA GLU A 96 -13.71 1.58 4.12
C GLU A 96 -15.08 0.96 4.36
N CYS A 97 -16.14 1.72 4.17
CA CYS A 97 -17.52 1.27 4.37
C CYS A 97 -18.27 1.22 3.05
N GLY A 98 -19.08 0.17 2.88
CA GLY A 98 -19.95 0.03 1.73
C GLY A 98 -21.10 1.03 1.78
N VAL A 99 -21.04 2.07 0.95
CA VAL A 99 -22.23 2.89 0.69
C VAL A 99 -23.13 2.10 -0.24
N ILE A 100 -24.19 1.50 0.29
CA ILE A 100 -25.27 0.95 -0.53
C ILE A 100 -25.91 2.15 -1.23
N LYS A 101 -25.46 2.49 -2.44
CA LYS A 101 -26.25 3.34 -3.34
C LYS A 101 -27.50 2.54 -3.68
N ARG A 102 -28.58 2.75 -2.93
CA ARG A 102 -29.92 2.39 -3.39
C ARG A 102 -30.15 3.17 -4.67
N VAL A 103 -29.92 2.55 -5.82
CA VAL A 103 -30.44 3.06 -7.09
C VAL A 103 -31.95 2.96 -6.94
N ASN A 104 -32.60 4.07 -6.58
CA ASN A 104 -34.05 4.17 -6.62
C ASN A 104 -34.48 3.87 -8.06
N GLN A 105 -34.92 2.64 -8.33
CA GLN A 105 -35.64 2.26 -9.55
C GLN A 105 -37.06 2.84 -9.57
N MET A 106 -37.25 4.05 -9.06
CA MET A 106 -38.52 4.78 -9.06
C MET A 106 -38.29 6.18 -9.59
N ALA A 107 -38.09 6.29 -10.89
CA ALA A 107 -38.27 7.50 -11.70
C ALA A 107 -37.98 7.10 -13.16
N LEU A 108 -38.96 6.58 -13.89
CA LEU A 108 -39.87 7.33 -14.79
C LEU A 108 -39.49 7.01 -16.25
N PRO A 109 -40.40 7.10 -17.23
CA PRO A 109 -41.86 6.90 -17.27
C PRO A 109 -42.28 5.62 -18.05
#